data_AF-A0A6G6K719-F1
#
_entry.id   AF-A0A6G6K719-F1
#
_cell.length_a   1.000
_cell.length_b   1.000
_cell.length_c   1.000
_cell.angle_alpha   90.00
_cell.angle_beta   90.00
_cell.angle_gamma   90.00
#
_symmetry.space_group_name_H-M   'P 1'
#
loop_
_entity.id
_entity.type
_entity.pdbx_description
1 polymer ?
#
loop_
_entity_poly.entity_id
_entity_poly.type
_entity_poly.pdbx_seq_one_letter_code
_entity_poly.pdbx_strand_id
1 'polypeptide(L)'
;MKLHFVDINPVVADALAHAFREHPDVGVSCGDILQIAHHCIVSPANSFGYMDGGIDARYLEFFGPSIQSIVQDTIQRRAEGMLPVGAALAVATRHVRIPYMIVAPTMEVPEEVPASHAGRALRAALRVVDREPALADQVYCPGMATLTGRVPAAEAAASMLSAYEHWLQK
;
A
#
# COMPACT_ATOMS: atom_id res chain seq x y z
N MET A 1 11.19 -11.49 -3.14
CA MET A 1 10.59 -10.21 -2.71
C MET A 1 11.01 -9.88 -1.31
N LYS A 2 11.51 -8.66 -1.10
CA LYS A 2 11.65 -8.07 0.23
C LYS A 2 10.56 -7.03 0.43
N LEU A 3 9.81 -7.15 1.52
CA LEU A 3 8.76 -6.21 1.90
C LEU A 3 9.32 -5.26 2.95
N HIS A 4 9.15 -3.96 2.73
CA HIS A 4 9.58 -2.92 3.66
C HIS A 4 8.40 -2.08 4.08
N PHE A 5 8.06 -2.13 5.36
CA PHE A 5 7.10 -1.21 5.94
C PHE A 5 7.78 0.09 6.34
N VAL A 6 7.18 1.21 5.94
CA VAL A 6 7.72 2.54 6.22
C VAL A 6 6.60 3.50 6.54
N ASP A 7 6.60 4.06 7.75
CA ASP A 7 5.59 5.03 8.15
C ASP A 7 6.24 6.20 8.91
N ILE A 8 5.74 7.41 8.69
CA ILE A 8 6.20 8.61 9.40
C ILE A 8 5.68 8.63 10.85
N ASN A 9 4.59 7.91 11.12
CA ASN A 9 4.03 7.81 12.46
C ASN A 9 4.75 6.71 13.25
N PRO A 10 5.49 7.06 14.32
CA PRO A 10 6.22 6.06 15.11
C PRO A 10 5.31 5.02 15.74
N VAL A 11 4.06 5.37 16.08
CA VAL A 11 3.09 4.41 16.64
C VAL A 11 2.72 3.34 15.62
N VAL A 12 2.62 3.71 14.33
CA VAL A 12 2.32 2.77 13.24
C VAL A 12 3.54 1.91 12.93
N ALA A 13 4.72 2.52 12.83
CA ALA A 13 5.96 1.80 12.61
C ALA A 13 6.25 0.79 13.74
N ASP A 14 6.08 1.17 15.00
CA ASP A 14 6.27 0.29 16.15
C ASP A 14 5.26 -0.86 16.17
N ALA A 15 4.00 -0.59 15.83
CA ALA A 15 2.97 -1.63 15.74
C ALA A 15 3.30 -2.66 14.64
N LEU A 16 3.76 -2.20 13.48
CA LEU A 16 4.21 -3.07 12.39
C LEU A 16 5.46 -3.86 12.79
N ALA A 17 6.44 -3.23 13.42
CA ALA A 17 7.64 -3.89 13.91
C ALA A 17 7.30 -4.98 14.94
N HIS A 18 6.38 -4.70 15.86
CA HIS A 18 5.92 -5.66 16.85
C HIS A 18 5.17 -6.84 16.23
N ALA A 19 4.29 -6.58 15.26
CA ALA A 19 3.50 -7.61 14.59
C ALA A 19 4.37 -8.52 13.71
N PHE A 20 5.31 -7.95 12.96
CA PHE A 20 6.15 -8.68 12.01
C PHE A 20 7.49 -9.18 12.60
N ARG A 21 7.68 -9.14 13.92
CA ARG A 21 8.95 -9.52 14.58
C ARG A 21 9.44 -10.95 14.28
N GLU A 22 8.52 -11.88 14.02
CA GLU A 22 8.82 -13.29 13.69
C GLU A 22 9.08 -13.50 12.19
N HIS A 23 9.01 -12.43 11.37
CA HIS A 23 9.18 -12.45 9.92
C HIS A 23 10.45 -11.66 9.53
N PRO A 24 11.65 -12.26 9.62
CA PRO A 24 12.92 -11.56 9.41
C PRO A 24 13.14 -11.05 7.97
N ASP A 25 12.37 -11.56 7.00
CA ASP A 25 12.38 -11.10 5.61
C ASP A 25 11.58 -9.81 5.38
N VAL A 26 10.90 -9.30 6.42
CA VAL A 26 10.16 -8.04 6.42
C VAL A 26 10.96 -6.96 7.14
N GLY A 27 11.31 -5.90 6.42
CA GLY A 27 11.91 -4.70 7.01
C GLY A 27 10.84 -3.75 7.56
N VAL A 28 11.12 -3.08 8.67
CA VAL A 28 10.27 -2.01 9.21
C VAL A 28 11.13 -0.80 9.57
N SER A 29 10.70 0.39 9.19
CA SER A 29 11.38 1.64 9.52
C SER A 29 10.40 2.77 9.79
N CYS A 30 10.74 3.65 10.74
CA CYS A 30 10.02 4.89 10.97
C CYS A 30 10.67 6.01 10.16
N GLY A 31 9.93 6.65 9.26
CA GLY A 31 10.45 7.71 8.40
C GLY A 31 9.61 8.00 7.15
N ASP A 32 10.11 8.89 6.30
CA ASP A 32 9.48 9.20 5.03
C ASP A 32 9.78 8.09 4.00
N ILE A 33 8.75 7.34 3.63
CA ILE A 33 8.82 6.28 2.62
C ILE A 33 9.42 6.77 1.29
N LEU A 34 9.18 8.02 0.90
CA LEU A 34 9.68 8.57 -0.35
C LEU A 34 11.19 8.79 -0.34
N GLN A 35 11.83 8.90 0.83
CA GLN A 35 13.29 9.03 0.95
C GLN A 35 14.02 7.70 0.77
N ILE A 36 13.36 6.57 1.06
CA ILE A 36 14.00 5.25 1.08
C ILE A 36 13.48 4.28 0.03
N ALA A 37 12.25 4.47 -0.43
CA ALA A 37 11.65 3.60 -1.42
C ALA A 37 12.39 3.64 -2.75
N HIS A 38 12.56 2.47 -3.32
CA HIS A 38 13.05 2.24 -4.67
C HIS A 38 12.30 1.06 -5.28
N HIS A 39 12.34 0.96 -6.61
CA HIS A 39 11.70 -0.10 -7.40
C HIS A 39 10.16 -0.07 -7.38
N CYS A 40 9.51 -0.47 -6.28
CA CYS A 40 8.06 -0.57 -6.18
C CYS A 40 7.52 0.02 -4.87
N ILE A 41 6.47 0.83 -4.95
CA ILE A 41 5.78 1.41 -3.79
C ILE A 41 4.31 1.02 -3.76
N VAL A 42 3.69 0.97 -2.58
CA VAL A 42 2.26 0.71 -2.41
C VAL A 42 1.54 2.00 -2.03
N SER A 43 0.40 2.24 -2.68
CA SER A 43 -0.52 3.35 -2.41
C SER A 43 -1.81 2.81 -1.75
N PRO A 44 -2.08 3.18 -0.48
CA PRO A 44 -3.28 2.79 0.26
C PRO A 44 -4.49 3.67 -0.12
N ALA A 45 -4.81 3.74 -1.42
CA ALA A 45 -5.76 4.65 -2.03
C ALA A 45 -7.23 4.45 -1.60
N ASN A 46 -8.11 5.28 -2.16
CA ASN A 46 -9.55 5.00 -2.28
C ASN A 46 -9.87 4.25 -3.58
N SER A 47 -11.09 3.70 -3.70
CA SER A 47 -11.52 2.90 -4.85
C SER A 47 -11.53 3.64 -6.19
N PHE A 48 -11.46 4.98 -6.19
CA PHE A 48 -11.51 5.82 -7.39
C PHE A 48 -10.16 6.47 -7.74
N GLY A 49 -9.10 6.18 -6.97
CA GLY A 49 -7.75 6.66 -7.27
C GLY A 49 -7.53 8.16 -7.07
N TYR A 50 -8.37 8.84 -6.29
CA TYR A 50 -8.06 10.22 -5.88
C TYR A 50 -6.89 10.24 -4.91
N MET A 51 -5.96 11.17 -5.09
CA MET A 51 -4.72 11.27 -4.34
C MET A 51 -4.61 12.60 -3.58
N ASP A 52 -5.69 12.99 -2.89
CA ASP A 52 -5.88 14.31 -2.27
C ASP A 52 -5.56 14.34 -0.76
N GLY A 53 -5.29 13.19 -0.14
CA GLY A 53 -5.05 13.08 1.30
C GLY A 53 -3.87 12.19 1.68
N GLY A 54 -3.38 12.39 2.91
CA GLY A 54 -2.38 11.53 3.54
C GLY A 54 -1.13 11.30 2.69
N ILE A 55 -0.72 10.03 2.58
CA ILE A 55 0.44 9.64 1.79
C ILE A 55 0.23 9.80 0.28
N ASP A 56 -1.02 9.67 -0.21
CA ASP A 56 -1.31 9.79 -1.64
C ASP A 56 -1.11 11.23 -2.14
N ALA A 57 -1.43 12.24 -1.33
CA ALA A 57 -1.09 13.63 -1.64
C ALA A 57 0.43 13.83 -1.78
N ARG A 58 1.22 13.16 -0.94
CA ARG A 58 2.69 13.21 -1.01
C ARG A 58 3.22 12.49 -2.25
N TYR A 59 2.59 11.40 -2.64
CA TYR A 59 2.89 10.72 -3.90
C TYR A 59 2.57 11.61 -5.11
N LEU A 60 1.45 12.33 -5.08
CA LEU A 60 1.09 13.28 -6.13
C LEU A 60 2.13 14.39 -6.27
N GLU A 61 2.60 14.95 -5.16
CA GLU A 61 3.67 15.95 -5.13
C GLU A 61 5.00 15.39 -5.66
N PHE A 62 5.33 14.15 -5.31
CA PHE A 62 6.61 13.52 -5.66
C PHE A 62 6.68 13.04 -7.11
N PHE A 63 5.64 12.37 -7.60
CA PHE A 63 5.59 11.83 -8.96
C PHE A 63 5.06 12.84 -9.99
N GLY A 64 4.42 13.91 -9.53
CA GLY A 64 3.75 14.91 -10.36
C GLY A 64 2.31 14.52 -10.72
N PRO A 65 1.51 15.48 -11.20
CA PRO A 65 0.06 15.33 -11.35
C PRO A 65 -0.38 14.20 -12.29
N SER A 66 0.47 13.79 -13.23
CA SER A 66 0.17 12.69 -14.14
C SER A 66 -0.03 11.35 -13.44
N ILE A 67 0.53 11.14 -12.24
CA ILE A 67 0.36 9.86 -11.53
C ILE A 67 -1.10 9.57 -11.24
N GLN A 68 -1.87 10.57 -10.80
CA GLN A 68 -3.29 10.41 -10.53
C GLN A 68 -4.04 10.04 -11.81
N SER A 69 -3.77 10.73 -12.93
CA SER A 69 -4.39 10.40 -14.22
C SER A 69 -4.09 8.96 -14.64
N ILE A 70 -2.84 8.50 -14.48
CA ILE A 70 -2.46 7.12 -14.80
C ILE A 70 -3.24 6.13 -13.91
N VAL A 71 -3.34 6.39 -12.61
CA VAL A 71 -4.08 5.54 -11.67
C VAL A 71 -5.57 5.51 -12.05
N GLN A 72 -6.19 6.66 -12.22
CA GLN A 72 -7.61 6.78 -12.54
C GLN A 72 -7.95 6.14 -13.89
N ASP A 73 -7.16 6.40 -14.94
CA ASP A 73 -7.34 5.77 -16.25
C ASP A 73 -7.20 4.25 -16.19
N THR A 74 -6.36 3.73 -15.30
CA THR A 74 -6.18 2.29 -15.12
C THR A 74 -7.36 1.68 -14.36
N ILE A 75 -7.86 2.38 -13.34
CA ILE A 75 -9.06 1.98 -12.58
C ILE A 75 -10.31 2.00 -13.48
N GLN A 76 -10.52 3.07 -14.26
CA GLN A 76 -11.70 3.25 -15.11
C GLN A 76 -11.82 2.23 -16.24
N ARG A 77 -10.70 1.60 -16.66
CA ARG A 77 -10.73 0.50 -17.64
C ARG A 77 -11.29 -0.80 -17.08
N ARG A 78 -11.46 -0.89 -15.76
CA ARG A 78 -12.12 -2.04 -15.14
C ARG A 78 -13.61 -2.02 -15.46
N ALA A 79 -14.22 -3.19 -15.56
CA ALA A 79 -15.64 -3.33 -15.87
C ALA A 79 -16.52 -2.63 -14.81
N GLU A 80 -16.06 -2.60 -13.57
CA GLU A 80 -16.77 -2.00 -12.44
C GLU A 80 -16.60 -0.47 -12.36
N GLY A 81 -15.71 0.13 -13.16
CA GLY A 81 -15.40 1.56 -13.10
C GLY A 81 -14.70 2.02 -11.80
N MET A 82 -14.34 1.08 -10.92
CA MET A 82 -13.69 1.31 -9.64
C MET A 82 -12.78 0.12 -9.26
N LEU A 83 -11.91 0.33 -8.27
CA LEU A 83 -11.05 -0.71 -7.71
C LEU A 83 -11.48 -1.02 -6.26
N PRO A 84 -12.20 -2.11 -6.01
CA PRO A 84 -12.74 -2.38 -4.67
C PRO A 84 -11.65 -2.73 -3.65
N VAL A 85 -11.94 -2.52 -2.36
CA VAL A 85 -11.07 -2.98 -1.26
C VAL A 85 -10.84 -4.49 -1.36
N GLY A 86 -9.58 -4.91 -1.31
CA GLY A 86 -9.18 -6.31 -1.52
C GLY A 86 -8.89 -6.68 -2.98
N ALA A 87 -8.97 -5.71 -3.90
CA ALA A 87 -8.32 -5.75 -5.19
C ALA A 87 -7.14 -4.76 -5.22
N ALA A 88 -6.19 -5.00 -6.12
CA ALA A 88 -5.06 -4.11 -6.36
C ALA A 88 -4.65 -4.21 -7.82
N LEU A 89 -3.94 -3.20 -8.30
CA LEU A 89 -3.34 -3.16 -9.64
C LEU A 89 -2.00 -2.44 -9.60
N ALA A 90 -1.13 -2.69 -10.57
CA ALA A 90 0.13 -1.98 -10.73
C ALA A 90 0.03 -0.92 -11.83
N VAL A 91 0.74 0.19 -11.65
CA VAL A 91 0.95 1.24 -12.66
C VAL A 91 2.43 1.61 -12.75
N ALA A 92 2.84 2.09 -13.93
CA ALA A 92 4.16 2.69 -14.12
C ALA A 92 4.13 4.16 -13.69
N THR A 93 4.96 4.53 -12.71
CA THR A 93 5.05 5.92 -12.23
C THR A 93 5.89 6.81 -13.16
N ARG A 94 6.71 6.19 -14.02
CA ARG A 94 7.74 6.83 -14.87
C ARG A 94 8.87 7.51 -14.09
N HIS A 95 8.97 7.27 -12.79
CA HIS A 95 10.06 7.78 -11.97
C HIS A 95 11.27 6.85 -12.00
N VAL A 96 12.47 7.40 -12.19
CA VAL A 96 13.73 6.63 -12.28
C VAL A 96 13.97 5.74 -11.06
N ARG A 97 13.74 6.26 -9.84
CA ARG A 97 13.99 5.51 -8.60
C ARG A 97 12.88 4.52 -8.24
N ILE A 98 11.63 4.86 -8.54
CA ILE A 98 10.45 4.10 -8.08
C ILE A 98 9.56 3.88 -9.30
N PRO A 99 9.96 3.08 -10.28
CA PRO A 99 9.25 2.93 -11.56
C PRO A 99 7.84 2.37 -11.43
N TYR A 100 7.52 1.67 -10.34
CA TYR A 100 6.23 1.00 -10.15
C TYR A 100 5.49 1.47 -8.90
N MET A 101 4.17 1.54 -9.01
CA MET A 101 3.26 1.73 -7.88
C MET A 101 2.15 0.67 -7.93
N ILE A 102 1.94 -0.02 -6.81
CA ILE A 102 0.78 -0.88 -6.60
C ILE A 102 -0.29 -0.06 -5.89
N VAL A 103 -1.43 0.12 -6.55
CA VAL A 103 -2.61 0.78 -5.98
C VAL A 103 -3.46 -0.27 -5.29
N ALA A 104 -3.63 -0.15 -3.98
CA ALA A 104 -4.33 -1.12 -3.14
C ALA A 104 -5.32 -0.40 -2.21
N PRO A 105 -6.59 -0.25 -2.61
CA PRO A 105 -7.53 0.57 -1.88
C PRO A 105 -7.84 0.05 -0.48
N THR A 106 -7.86 0.96 0.48
CA THR A 106 -8.21 0.69 1.89
C THR A 106 -9.63 1.14 2.24
N MET A 107 -10.30 1.88 1.35
CA MET A 107 -11.66 2.36 1.50
C MET A 107 -12.27 2.67 0.13
N GLU A 108 -13.59 2.77 0.03
CA GLU A 108 -14.23 3.18 -1.22
C GLU A 108 -14.14 4.68 -1.43
N VAL A 109 -14.54 5.42 -0.41
CA VAL A 109 -14.39 6.86 -0.28
C VAL A 109 -13.75 7.15 1.09
N PRO A 110 -13.20 8.35 1.32
CA PRO A 110 -12.64 8.73 2.62
C PRO A 110 -13.62 8.56 3.79
N GLU A 111 -13.41 7.53 4.61
CA GLU A 111 -14.25 7.21 5.78
C GLU A 111 -13.49 6.37 6.82
N GLU A 112 -14.09 6.19 8.00
CA GLU A 112 -13.64 5.22 9.00
C GLU A 112 -13.94 3.80 8.52
N VAL A 113 -12.97 2.88 8.63
CA VAL A 113 -13.09 1.51 8.11
C VAL A 113 -12.72 0.45 9.13
N PRO A 114 -13.19 -0.79 9.00
CA PRO A 114 -12.74 -1.87 9.87
C PRO A 114 -11.29 -2.24 9.60
N ALA A 115 -10.59 -2.75 10.63
CA ALA A 115 -9.18 -3.17 10.52
C ALA A 115 -8.91 -4.18 9.40
N SER A 116 -9.91 -5.01 9.05
CA SER A 116 -9.82 -5.99 7.97
C SER A 116 -9.49 -5.37 6.61
N HIS A 117 -9.76 -4.08 6.39
CA HIS A 117 -9.40 -3.38 5.16
C HIS A 117 -7.87 -3.29 4.97
N ALA A 118 -7.11 -3.09 6.05
CA ALA A 118 -5.65 -3.06 6.00
C ALA A 118 -5.08 -4.41 5.50
N GLY A 119 -5.53 -5.52 6.08
CA GLY A 119 -5.13 -6.85 5.65
C GLY A 119 -5.60 -7.19 4.22
N ARG A 120 -6.83 -6.83 3.85
CA ARG A 120 -7.36 -7.06 2.49
C ARG A 120 -6.54 -6.32 1.44
N ALA A 121 -6.22 -5.04 1.69
CA ALA A 121 -5.41 -4.23 0.80
C ALA A 121 -3.99 -4.80 0.66
N LEU A 122 -3.33 -5.14 1.77
CA LEU A 122 -1.99 -5.75 1.73
C LEU A 122 -1.99 -7.07 0.96
N ARG A 123 -2.94 -7.97 1.26
CA ARG A 123 -3.06 -9.25 0.54
C ARG A 123 -3.26 -9.05 -0.95
N ALA A 124 -4.05 -8.06 -1.34
CA ALA A 124 -4.26 -7.74 -2.74
C ALA A 124 -2.97 -7.25 -3.40
N ALA A 125 -2.21 -6.38 -2.74
CA ALA A 125 -0.92 -5.90 -3.23
C ALA A 125 0.09 -7.06 -3.42
N LEU A 126 0.20 -7.96 -2.44
CA LEU A 126 1.08 -9.13 -2.51
C LEU A 126 0.70 -10.07 -3.67
N ARG A 127 -0.60 -10.24 -3.94
CA ARG A 127 -1.08 -11.02 -5.09
C ARG A 127 -0.76 -10.37 -6.44
N VAL A 128 -0.65 -9.05 -6.51
CA VAL A 128 -0.16 -8.36 -7.72
C VAL A 128 1.31 -8.69 -7.95
N VAL A 129 2.12 -8.66 -6.90
CA VAL A 129 3.55 -9.04 -6.98
C VAL A 129 3.73 -10.48 -7.47
N ASP A 130 2.90 -11.41 -7.01
CA ASP A 130 2.94 -12.81 -7.48
C ASP A 130 2.67 -12.95 -8.98
N ARG A 131 1.77 -12.11 -9.52
CA ARG A 131 1.36 -12.13 -10.92
C ARG A 131 2.34 -11.39 -11.81
N GLU A 132 3.08 -10.44 -11.24
CA GLU A 132 4.01 -9.56 -11.95
C GLU A 132 5.40 -9.65 -11.30
N PRO A 133 6.21 -10.67 -11.64
CA PRO A 133 7.53 -10.88 -11.06
C PRO A 133 8.48 -9.69 -11.19
N ALA A 134 8.24 -8.81 -12.18
CA ALA A 134 8.99 -7.57 -12.36
C ALA A 134 8.86 -6.57 -11.20
N LEU A 135 7.87 -6.74 -10.30
CA LEU A 135 7.65 -5.92 -9.11
C LEU A 135 8.33 -6.50 -7.85
N ALA A 136 8.77 -7.76 -7.93
CA ALA A 136 9.08 -8.59 -6.77
C ALA A 136 10.49 -8.39 -6.18
N ASP A 137 11.23 -7.35 -6.57
CA ASP A 137 12.54 -7.05 -5.99
C ASP A 137 12.38 -6.43 -4.59
N GLN A 138 12.07 -5.13 -4.53
CA GLN A 138 11.86 -4.36 -3.31
C GLN A 138 10.49 -3.68 -3.33
N VAL A 139 9.63 -4.01 -2.37
CA VAL A 139 8.27 -3.46 -2.26
C VAL A 139 8.17 -2.65 -0.98
N TYR A 140 7.86 -1.37 -1.11
CA TYR A 140 7.74 -0.42 -0.01
C TYR A 140 6.27 -0.12 0.28
N CYS A 141 5.84 -0.33 1.51
CA CYS A 141 4.44 -0.22 1.91
C CYS A 141 4.28 0.68 3.14
N PRO A 142 3.38 1.67 3.13
CA PRO A 142 3.04 2.42 4.33
C PRO A 142 2.13 1.60 5.25
N GLY A 143 1.85 2.12 6.45
CA GLY A 143 0.74 1.63 7.25
C GLY A 143 -0.58 1.80 6.51
N MET A 144 -1.42 0.76 6.52
CA MET A 144 -2.68 0.77 5.80
C MET A 144 -3.87 1.09 6.73
N ALA A 145 -4.80 1.92 6.24
CA ALA A 145 -6.06 2.29 6.92
C ALA A 145 -5.92 3.07 8.26
N THR A 146 -4.72 3.51 8.65
CA THR A 146 -4.47 4.10 9.99
C THR A 146 -4.77 5.60 10.10
N LEU A 147 -4.70 6.36 9.00
CA LEU A 147 -4.96 7.80 8.99
C LEU A 147 -6.45 8.10 8.74
N THR A 148 -6.85 8.18 7.47
CA THR A 148 -8.25 8.47 7.08
C THR A 148 -9.21 7.39 7.59
N GLY A 149 -8.75 6.14 7.55
CA GLY A 149 -9.51 4.97 7.99
C GLY A 149 -9.69 4.85 9.51
N ARG A 150 -8.92 5.63 10.29
CA ARG A 150 -8.89 5.64 11.76
C ARG A 150 -8.72 4.28 12.43
N VAL A 151 -8.18 3.28 11.73
CA VAL A 151 -7.88 1.98 12.32
C VAL A 151 -6.73 2.15 13.32
N PRO A 152 -6.88 1.70 14.58
CA PRO A 152 -5.78 1.69 15.54
C PRO A 152 -4.57 0.93 15.00
N ALA A 153 -3.37 1.47 15.21
CA ALA A 153 -2.13 0.95 14.62
C ALA A 153 -1.92 -0.56 14.88
N ALA A 154 -2.16 -1.01 16.11
CA ALA A 154 -2.04 -2.43 16.48
C ALA A 154 -3.04 -3.33 15.73
N GLU A 155 -4.28 -2.88 15.53
CA GLU A 155 -5.30 -3.64 14.81
C GLU A 155 -5.01 -3.71 13.30
N ALA A 156 -4.56 -2.58 12.72
CA ALA A 156 -4.11 -2.55 11.33
C ALA A 156 -2.93 -3.51 11.10
N ALA A 157 -1.91 -3.42 11.96
CA ALA A 157 -0.73 -4.28 11.89
C ALA A 157 -1.07 -5.76 12.06
N ALA A 158 -1.95 -6.11 13.01
CA ALA A 158 -2.42 -7.48 13.20
C ALA A 158 -3.20 -8.01 11.98
N SER A 159 -4.07 -7.19 11.38
CA SER A 159 -4.78 -7.57 10.16
C SER A 159 -3.83 -7.76 8.97
N MET A 160 -2.83 -6.89 8.83
CA MET A 160 -1.78 -6.97 7.82
C MET A 160 -0.91 -8.23 8.01
N LEU A 161 -0.52 -8.56 9.23
CA LEU A 161 0.22 -9.78 9.55
C LEU A 161 -0.58 -11.03 9.15
N SER A 162 -1.84 -11.13 9.59
CA SER A 162 -2.70 -12.26 9.25
C SER A 162 -2.85 -12.46 7.74
N ALA A 163 -2.99 -11.35 7.00
CA ALA A 163 -3.05 -11.36 5.54
C ALA A 163 -1.73 -11.82 4.89
N TYR A 164 -0.59 -11.37 5.41
CA TYR A 164 0.74 -11.76 4.96
C TYR A 164 1.03 -13.25 5.21
N GLU A 165 0.72 -13.76 6.40
CA GLU A 165 0.91 -15.17 6.75
C GLU A 165 0.01 -16.08 5.91
N HIS A 166 -1.24 -15.69 5.67
CA HIS A 166 -2.10 -16.39 4.73
C HIS A 166 -1.50 -16.41 3.32
N TRP A 167 -0.93 -15.28 2.88
CA TRP A 167 -0.26 -15.20 1.57
C TRP A 167 0.98 -16.10 1.48
N LEU A 168 1.73 -16.32 2.57
CA LEU A 168 2.85 -17.27 2.59
C LEU A 168 2.41 -18.74 2.48
N GLN A 169 1.22 -19.07 3.00
CA GLN A 169 0.71 -20.45 3.08
C GLN A 169 0.02 -20.95 1.80
N LYS A 170 -0.10 -20.10 0.77
CA LYS A 170 -0.84 -20.29 -0.50
C LYS A 170 -1.59 -21.61 -0.69
#